data_AF-A0A2R6DP40-F1
#
_entry.id   AF-A0A2R6DP40-F1
#
_cell.length_a   1.000
_cell.length_b   1.000
_cell.length_c   1.000
_cell.angle_alpha   90.00
_cell.angle_beta   90.00
_cell.angle_gamma   90.00
#
_symmetry.space_group_name_H-M   'P 1'
#
loop_
_entity.id
_entity.type
_entity.pdbx_description
1 polymer ?
#
loop_
_entity_poly.entity_id
_entity_poly.type
_entity_poly.pdbx_seq_one_letter_code
_entity_poly.pdbx_strand_id
1 'polypeptide(L)'
;VAGVESAQRGYSALVGGETAAADGVASFLGVTFPGVWFNYAVLIGAMVFEAYALFRAYRRTETEANARGRSSLAETTRETGEVTAHIAVVEHAVAVAGAGIALVGIYLTRVTGNYVYDAASAFVIGLLLVGFAAVLVRENERFVLGEDPSADR
;
A
#
# COMPACT_ATOMS: atom_id res chain seq x y z
N VAL A 1 -25.34 -26.24 13.87
CA VAL A 1 -24.10 -27.01 14.10
C VAL A 1 -23.00 -26.62 13.10
N ALA A 2 -23.29 -26.55 11.80
CA ALA A 2 -22.30 -26.18 10.77
C ALA A 2 -21.61 -24.81 10.93
N GLY A 3 -22.29 -23.79 11.46
CA GLY A 3 -21.73 -22.43 11.62
C GLY A 3 -20.68 -22.30 12.75
N VAL A 4 -20.78 -23.11 13.80
CA VAL A 4 -19.80 -23.11 14.90
C VAL A 4 -18.53 -23.83 14.46
N GLU A 5 -18.68 -24.88 13.67
CA GLU A 5 -17.58 -25.65 13.11
C GLU A 5 -16.83 -24.88 12.00
N SER A 6 -17.51 -24.02 11.24
CA SER A 6 -16.84 -23.08 10.33
C SER A 6 -16.09 -21.98 11.07
N ALA A 7 -16.64 -21.48 12.18
CA ALA A 7 -15.98 -20.47 13.01
C ALA A 7 -14.72 -21.03 13.70
N GLN A 8 -14.77 -22.25 14.23
CA GLN A 8 -13.61 -22.92 14.81
C GLN A 8 -12.55 -23.26 13.78
N ARG A 9 -12.93 -23.72 12.57
CA ARG A 9 -12.00 -23.94 11.45
C ARG A 9 -11.32 -22.64 10.99
N GLY A 10 -12.07 -21.54 10.95
CA GLY A 10 -11.51 -20.21 10.65
C GLY A 10 -10.52 -19.76 11.71
N TYR A 11 -10.85 -19.92 13.00
CA TYR A 11 -9.97 -19.57 14.11
C TYR A 11 -8.70 -20.43 14.14
N SER A 12 -8.80 -21.75 13.95
CA SER A 12 -7.62 -22.61 13.90
C SER A 12 -6.75 -22.37 12.67
N ALA A 13 -7.33 -21.93 11.54
CA ALA A 13 -6.57 -21.51 10.37
C ALA A 13 -5.81 -20.19 10.60
N LEU A 14 -6.38 -19.26 11.39
CA LEU A 14 -5.71 -18.01 11.78
C LEU A 14 -4.60 -18.25 12.82
N VAL A 15 -4.82 -19.14 13.77
CA VAL A 15 -3.87 -19.43 14.86
C VAL A 15 -2.80 -20.44 14.45
N GLY A 16 -3.09 -21.31 13.47
CA GLY A 16 -2.14 -22.26 12.86
C GLY A 16 -1.09 -21.61 11.95
N GLY A 17 -1.15 -20.28 11.79
CA GLY A 17 -0.24 -19.52 10.94
C GLY A 17 -0.76 -19.42 9.50
N GLU A 18 -0.33 -18.36 8.83
CA GLU A 18 -0.62 -17.98 7.44
C GLU A 18 -0.47 -19.15 6.42
N THR A 19 0.18 -20.24 6.83
CA THR A 19 0.30 -21.53 6.13
C THR A 19 -1.03 -22.11 5.64
N ALA A 20 -2.12 -21.99 6.42
CA ALA A 20 -3.43 -22.51 6.03
C ALA A 20 -4.14 -21.62 5.01
N ALA A 21 -3.81 -20.33 4.93
CA ALA A 21 -4.41 -19.40 3.96
C ALA A 21 -3.67 -19.39 2.61
N ALA A 22 -2.36 -19.65 2.63
CA ALA A 22 -1.54 -19.73 1.43
C ALA A 22 -1.87 -20.97 0.58
N ASP A 23 -2.00 -22.17 1.17
CA ASP A 23 -2.39 -23.40 0.45
C ASP A 23 -3.86 -23.81 0.66
N GLY A 24 -4.63 -23.05 1.43
CA GLY A 24 -6.04 -23.32 1.72
C GLY A 24 -6.96 -23.01 0.54
N VAL A 25 -8.08 -23.70 0.50
CA VAL A 25 -9.10 -23.46 -0.52
C VAL A 25 -9.85 -22.17 -0.17
N ALA A 26 -9.67 -21.12 -0.97
CA ALA A 26 -10.45 -19.89 -0.87
C ALA A 26 -11.85 -20.12 -1.42
N SER A 27 -12.88 -19.68 -0.70
CA SER A 27 -14.28 -19.72 -1.15
C SER A 27 -14.74 -18.31 -1.45
N PHE A 28 -15.14 -18.05 -2.70
CA PHE A 28 -15.76 -16.80 -3.10
C PHE A 28 -17.07 -17.11 -3.83
N LEU A 29 -18.17 -16.50 -3.37
CA LEU A 29 -19.53 -16.73 -3.90
C LEU A 29 -19.94 -18.22 -3.98
N GLY A 30 -19.46 -19.04 -3.05
CA GLY A 30 -19.76 -20.48 -2.99
C GLY A 30 -18.92 -21.36 -3.92
N VAL A 31 -17.98 -20.78 -4.68
CA VAL A 31 -17.05 -21.51 -5.53
C VAL A 31 -15.68 -21.57 -4.85
N THR A 32 -15.11 -22.77 -4.79
CA THR A 32 -13.84 -23.05 -4.10
C THR A 32 -12.68 -23.09 -5.09
N PHE A 33 -11.61 -22.37 -4.77
CA PHE A 33 -10.41 -22.24 -5.59
C PHE A 33 -9.15 -22.35 -4.73
N PRO A 34 -7.97 -22.67 -5.30
CA PRO A 34 -6.73 -22.61 -4.54
C PRO A 34 -6.47 -21.16 -4.08
N GLY A 35 -6.30 -20.95 -2.77
CA GLY A 35 -6.14 -19.63 -2.15
C GLY A 35 -4.95 -18.85 -2.69
N VAL A 36 -3.90 -19.56 -3.12
CA VAL A 36 -2.75 -18.99 -3.84
C VAL A 36 -3.18 -18.09 -5.00
N TRP A 37 -4.02 -18.59 -5.91
CA TRP A 37 -4.42 -17.85 -7.11
C TRP A 37 -5.28 -16.64 -6.78
N PHE A 38 -6.11 -16.76 -5.75
CA PHE A 38 -6.91 -15.64 -5.26
C PHE A 38 -6.02 -14.53 -4.68
N ASN A 39 -5.00 -14.88 -3.88
CA ASN A 39 -4.04 -13.91 -3.32
C ASN A 39 -3.29 -13.17 -4.42
N TYR A 40 -2.80 -13.88 -5.44
CA TYR A 40 -2.16 -13.23 -6.59
C TYR A 40 -3.12 -12.33 -7.37
N ALA A 41 -4.36 -12.76 -7.60
CA ALA A 41 -5.34 -11.95 -8.33
C ALA A 41 -5.67 -10.65 -7.59
N VAL A 42 -5.90 -10.72 -6.28
CA VAL A 42 -6.17 -9.53 -5.46
C VAL A 42 -4.96 -8.61 -5.41
N LEU A 43 -3.76 -9.16 -5.20
CA LEU A 43 -2.53 -8.38 -5.10
C LEU A 43 -2.18 -7.67 -6.41
N ILE A 44 -2.28 -8.37 -7.54
CA ILE A 44 -2.06 -7.78 -8.88
C ILE A 44 -3.14 -6.73 -9.16
N GLY A 45 -4.40 -7.02 -8.85
CA GLY A 45 -5.50 -6.07 -9.03
C GLY A 45 -5.27 -4.77 -8.23
N ALA A 46 -4.87 -4.88 -6.97
CA ALA A 46 -4.52 -3.74 -6.13
C ALA A 46 -3.33 -2.97 -6.71
N MET A 47 -2.26 -3.66 -7.10
CA MET A 47 -1.08 -3.03 -7.69
C MET A 47 -1.39 -2.25 -8.97
N VAL A 48 -2.23 -2.79 -9.86
CA VAL A 48 -2.65 -2.08 -11.09
C VAL A 48 -3.48 -0.85 -10.75
N PHE A 49 -4.41 -0.97 -9.81
CA PHE A 49 -5.25 0.16 -9.40
C PHE A 49 -4.44 1.29 -8.78
N GLU A 50 -3.53 0.96 -7.85
CA GLU A 50 -2.64 1.93 -7.21
C GLU A 50 -1.65 2.54 -8.20
N ALA A 51 -1.07 1.75 -9.11
CA ALA A 51 -0.16 2.26 -10.14
C ALA A 51 -0.89 3.22 -11.10
N TYR A 52 -2.14 2.93 -11.44
CA TYR A 52 -2.96 3.84 -12.26
C TYR A 52 -3.29 5.14 -11.51
N ALA A 53 -3.65 5.05 -10.23
CA ALA A 53 -3.89 6.22 -9.38
C ALA A 53 -2.63 7.09 -9.25
N LEU A 54 -1.49 6.46 -8.99
CA LEU A 54 -0.18 7.09 -8.92
C LEU A 54 0.18 7.80 -10.24
N PHE A 55 0.03 7.11 -11.37
CA PHE A 55 0.30 7.69 -12.69
C PHE A 55 -0.56 8.92 -12.97
N ARG A 56 -1.86 8.85 -12.64
CA ARG A 56 -2.78 9.97 -12.81
C ARG A 56 -2.42 11.14 -11.87
N ALA A 57 -2.07 10.85 -10.62
CA ALA A 57 -1.66 11.85 -9.65
C ALA A 57 -0.38 12.56 -10.11
N TYR A 58 0.63 11.79 -10.53
CA TYR A 58 1.89 12.32 -11.06
C TYR A 58 1.69 13.22 -12.28
N ARG A 59 0.88 12.77 -13.26
CA ARG A 59 0.59 13.58 -14.45
C ARG A 59 -0.15 14.88 -14.15
N ARG A 60 -1.01 14.91 -13.13
CA ARG A 60 -1.68 16.14 -12.71
C ARG A 60 -0.68 17.15 -12.18
N THR A 61 0.22 16.71 -11.30
CA THR A 61 1.30 17.54 -10.77
C THR A 61 2.20 18.09 -11.89
N GLU A 62 2.55 17.27 -12.88
CA GLU A 62 3.36 17.69 -14.03
C GLU A 62 2.62 18.70 -14.93
N THR A 63 1.33 18.49 -15.17
CA THR A 63 0.50 19.38 -16.00
C THR A 63 0.27 20.73 -15.31
N GLU A 64 0.05 20.72 -13.99
CA GLU A 64 -0.10 21.93 -13.18
C GLU A 64 1.20 22.74 -13.08
N ALA A 65 2.36 22.06 -13.03
CA ALA A 65 3.67 22.72 -13.09
C ALA A 65 3.89 23.42 -14.46
N ASN A 66 3.56 22.73 -15.56
CA ASN A 66 3.67 23.29 -16.91
C ASN A 66 2.68 24.43 -17.19
N ALA A 67 1.43 24.32 -16.71
CA ALA A 67 0.41 25.37 -16.87
C ALA A 67 0.75 26.67 -16.14
N ARG A 68 1.59 26.61 -15.10
CA ARG A 68 2.08 27.77 -14.34
C ARG A 68 3.41 28.33 -14.89
N GLY A 69 3.93 27.81 -16.01
CA GLY A 69 5.15 28.29 -16.66
C GLY A 69 6.44 28.04 -15.88
N ARG A 70 6.43 27.09 -14.93
CA ARG A 70 7.58 26.77 -14.06
C ARG A 70 8.29 25.53 -14.59
N SER A 71 9.56 25.66 -14.97
CA SER A 71 10.33 24.62 -15.68
C SER A 71 10.99 23.58 -14.75
N SER A 72 10.84 23.71 -13.43
CA SER A 72 11.57 22.87 -12.46
C SER A 72 10.75 22.57 -11.21
N LEU A 73 10.85 21.31 -10.77
CA LEU A 73 10.29 20.77 -9.52
C LEU A 73 10.74 21.56 -8.27
N ALA A 74 11.89 22.26 -8.33
CA ALA A 74 12.46 22.99 -7.19
C ALA A 74 11.84 24.38 -6.95
N GLU A 75 11.16 24.97 -7.95
CA GLU A 75 10.64 26.35 -7.89
C GLU A 75 9.15 26.42 -7.55
N THR A 76 8.43 25.31 -7.69
CA THR A 76 7.01 25.22 -7.29
C THR A 76 6.83 24.96 -5.80
N THR A 77 7.83 24.38 -5.13
CA THR A 77 7.76 24.04 -3.68
C THR A 77 7.85 25.26 -2.76
N ARG A 78 8.24 26.44 -3.26
CA ARG A 78 8.56 27.58 -2.40
C ARG A 78 7.39 28.50 -2.05
N GLU A 79 6.23 28.42 -2.71
CA GLU A 79 5.22 29.48 -2.56
C GLU A 79 3.74 29.07 -2.57
N THR A 80 3.35 27.80 -2.74
CA THR A 80 1.89 27.49 -2.76
C THR A 80 1.56 26.08 -2.31
N GLY A 81 1.04 25.94 -1.09
CA GLY A 81 -0.09 25.06 -0.69
C GLY A 81 -0.25 23.61 -1.18
N GLU A 82 0.70 22.96 -1.84
CA GLU A 82 0.50 21.63 -2.44
C GLU A 82 1.22 20.49 -1.70
N VAL A 83 1.44 20.63 -0.39
CA VAL A 83 2.05 19.54 0.39
C VAL A 83 1.11 18.33 0.50
N THR A 84 -0.20 18.57 0.55
CA THR A 84 -1.23 17.52 0.51
C THR A 84 -1.18 16.70 -0.78
N ALA A 85 -0.95 17.33 -1.94
CA ALA A 85 -0.87 16.62 -3.22
C ALA A 85 0.39 15.74 -3.30
N HIS A 86 1.52 16.23 -2.78
CA HIS A 86 2.76 15.45 -2.69
C HIS A 86 2.60 14.24 -1.79
N ILE A 87 1.91 14.37 -0.65
CA ILE A 87 1.67 13.26 0.26
C ILE A 87 0.79 12.18 -0.36
N ALA A 88 -0.27 12.56 -1.07
CA ALA A 88 -1.12 11.60 -1.76
C ALA A 88 -0.35 10.80 -2.83
N VAL A 89 0.58 11.46 -3.55
CA VAL A 89 1.48 10.75 -4.49
C VAL A 89 2.39 9.77 -3.76
N VAL A 90 2.96 10.18 -2.63
CA VAL A 90 3.81 9.31 -1.80
C VAL A 90 3.01 8.13 -1.24
N GLU A 91 1.76 8.33 -0.83
CA GLU A 91 0.85 7.27 -0.37
C GLU A 91 0.68 6.16 -1.41
N HIS A 92 0.27 6.53 -2.63
CA HIS A 92 0.11 5.58 -3.72
C HIS A 92 1.44 4.91 -4.10
N ALA A 93 2.56 5.64 -4.02
CA ALA A 93 3.89 5.07 -4.26
C ALA A 93 4.29 4.03 -3.20
N VAL A 94 4.02 4.32 -1.91
CA VAL A 94 4.24 3.39 -0.80
C VAL A 94 3.35 2.16 -0.95
N ALA A 95 2.09 2.33 -1.38
CA ALA A 95 1.17 1.22 -1.63
C ALA A 95 1.66 0.29 -2.75
N VAL A 96 2.07 0.85 -3.89
CA VAL A 96 2.65 0.06 -5.00
C VAL A 96 3.94 -0.63 -4.58
N ALA A 97 4.82 0.05 -3.85
CA ALA A 97 6.07 -0.53 -3.35
C ALA A 97 5.82 -1.69 -2.37
N GLY A 98 4.90 -1.51 -1.42
CA GLY A 98 4.49 -2.55 -0.48
C GLY A 98 3.89 -3.77 -1.18
N ALA A 99 3.01 -3.55 -2.16
CA ALA A 99 2.45 -4.62 -2.98
C ALA A 99 3.53 -5.37 -3.79
N GLY A 100 4.55 -4.64 -4.28
CA GLY A 100 5.70 -5.22 -4.97
C GLY A 100 6.52 -6.12 -4.07
N ILE A 101 6.82 -5.66 -2.85
CA ILE A 101 7.55 -6.43 -1.84
C ILE A 101 6.78 -7.70 -1.46
N ALA A 102 5.46 -7.59 -1.26
CA ALA A 102 4.61 -8.74 -0.96
C ALA A 102 4.63 -9.78 -2.10
N LEU A 103 4.51 -9.31 -3.35
CA LEU A 103 4.54 -10.20 -4.53
C LEU A 103 5.85 -10.98 -4.60
N VAL A 104 6.97 -10.29 -4.37
CA VAL A 104 8.30 -10.90 -4.36
C VAL A 104 8.44 -11.89 -3.20
N GLY A 105 7.99 -11.55 -1.99
CA GLY A 105 8.02 -12.44 -0.82
C GLY A 105 7.23 -13.73 -1.03
N ILE A 106 6.00 -13.61 -1.53
CA ILE A 106 5.14 -14.77 -1.85
C ILE A 106 5.80 -15.60 -2.97
N TYR A 107 6.31 -14.96 -4.03
CA TYR A 107 6.96 -15.67 -5.13
C TYR A 107 8.21 -16.44 -4.67
N LEU A 108 9.09 -15.81 -3.88
CA LEU A 108 10.29 -16.47 -3.33
C LEU A 108 9.91 -17.62 -2.41
N THR A 109 8.91 -17.45 -1.55
CA THR A 109 8.41 -18.51 -0.67
C THR A 109 7.94 -19.72 -1.46
N ARG A 110 7.24 -19.50 -2.59
CA ARG A 110 6.78 -20.59 -3.46
C ARG A 110 7.90 -21.30 -4.19
N VAL A 111 8.88 -20.57 -4.71
CA VAL A 111 10.01 -21.15 -5.46
C VAL A 111 10.98 -21.88 -4.55
N THR A 112 11.26 -21.33 -3.36
CA THR A 112 12.23 -21.90 -2.42
C THR A 112 11.61 -22.89 -1.42
N GLY A 113 10.28 -22.85 -1.25
CA GLY A 113 9.57 -23.59 -0.19
C GLY A 113 9.85 -23.06 1.22
N ASN A 114 10.52 -21.92 1.37
CA ASN A 114 10.92 -21.37 2.66
C ASN A 114 10.07 -20.14 3.03
N TYR A 115 9.23 -20.30 4.05
CA TYR A 115 8.33 -19.26 4.57
C TYR A 115 9.04 -18.06 5.21
N VAL A 116 10.36 -18.13 5.44
CA VAL A 116 11.15 -17.00 5.92
C VAL A 116 11.05 -15.80 4.96
N TYR A 117 10.90 -16.03 3.65
CA TYR A 117 10.80 -14.94 2.68
C TYR A 117 9.46 -14.19 2.78
N ASP A 118 8.35 -14.89 3.03
CA ASP A 118 7.04 -14.28 3.26
C ASP A 118 7.06 -13.43 4.54
N ALA A 119 7.53 -14.02 5.65
CA ALA A 119 7.66 -13.33 6.94
C ALA A 119 8.61 -12.12 6.86
N ALA A 120 9.74 -12.23 6.16
CA ALA A 120 10.66 -11.13 5.95
C ALA A 120 10.04 -10.01 5.11
N SER A 121 9.29 -10.36 4.06
CA SER A 121 8.59 -9.37 3.23
C SER A 121 7.51 -8.63 4.03
N ALA A 122 6.72 -9.34 4.83
CA ALA A 122 5.71 -8.75 5.71
C ALA A 122 6.35 -7.81 6.75
N PHE A 123 7.50 -8.19 7.32
CA PHE A 123 8.25 -7.34 8.24
C PHE A 123 8.74 -6.05 7.56
N VAL A 124 9.30 -6.15 6.36
CA VAL A 124 9.77 -4.97 5.60
C VAL A 124 8.60 -4.05 5.23
N ILE A 125 7.46 -4.60 4.84
CA ILE A 125 6.24 -3.82 4.58
C ILE A 125 5.78 -3.12 5.86
N GLY A 126 5.81 -3.80 7.01
CA GLY A 126 5.50 -3.20 8.30
C GLY A 126 6.39 -1.99 8.59
N LEU A 127 7.70 -2.10 8.39
CA LEU A 127 8.64 -0.99 8.55
C LEU A 127 8.37 0.16 7.58
N LEU A 128 8.05 -0.15 6.32
CA LEU A 128 7.69 0.83 5.30
C LEU A 128 6.46 1.65 5.75
N LEU A 129 5.42 0.98 6.27
CA LEU A 129 4.19 1.62 6.74
C LEU A 129 4.42 2.46 8.00
N VAL A 130 5.24 1.99 8.94
CA VAL A 130 5.64 2.77 10.13
C VAL A 130 6.38 4.04 9.71
N GLY A 131 7.30 3.93 8.74
CA GLY A 131 8.01 5.08 8.19
C GLY A 131 7.06 6.09 7.54
N PHE A 132 6.12 5.61 6.72
CA PHE A 132 5.12 6.46 6.07
C PHE A 132 4.19 7.15 7.09
N ALA A 133 3.73 6.42 8.12
CA ALA A 133 2.93 6.99 9.19
C ALA A 133 3.68 8.11 9.94
N ALA A 134 4.99 7.95 10.17
CA ALA A 134 5.81 8.98 10.80
C ALA A 134 5.94 10.26 9.94
N VAL A 135 5.88 10.14 8.61
CA VAL A 135 5.83 11.29 7.69
C VAL A 135 4.47 12.00 7.82
N LEU A 136 3.37 11.25 7.83
CA LEU A 136 2.02 11.82 7.99
C LEU A 136 1.84 12.58 9.31
N VAL A 137 2.37 12.03 10.41
CA VAL A 137 2.28 12.69 11.73
C VAL A 137 3.00 14.04 11.71
N ARG A 138 4.23 14.09 11.17
CA ARG A 138 5.00 15.34 11.05
C ARG A 138 4.30 16.37 10.18
N GLU A 139 3.63 15.93 9.13
CA GLU A 139 2.89 16.84 8.28
C GLU A 139 1.67 17.41 9.00
N ASN A 140 0.89 16.56 9.66
CA ASN A 140 -0.32 16.99 10.37
C ASN A 140 0.02 17.98 11.49
N GLU A 141 1.15 17.82 12.18
CA GLU A 141 1.63 18.80 13.17
C GLU A 141 1.81 20.19 12.55
N ARG A 142 2.34 20.29 11.33
CA ARG A 142 2.53 21.57 10.63
C ARG A 142 1.21 22.25 10.25
N PHE A 143 0.15 21.47 10.00
CA PHE A 143 -1.19 21.99 9.74
C PHE A 143 -1.93 22.43 11.00
N VAL A 144 -1.71 21.74 12.13
CA VAL A 144 -2.37 22.03 13.41
C VAL A 144 -1.72 23.19 14.16
N LEU A 145 -0.41 23.43 13.96
CA LEU A 145 0.32 24.52 14.61
C LEU A 145 0.12 25.90 13.96
N GLY A 146 -0.65 25.99 12.87
CA GLY A 146 -1.10 27.27 12.35
C GLY A 146 -0.03 28.11 11.66
N GLU A 147 0.98 27.49 11.03
CA GLU A 147 1.71 28.17 9.95
C GLU A 147 0.77 28.37 8.75
N ASP A 148 -0.14 29.34 8.86
CA ASP A 148 -0.79 29.98 7.74
C ASP A 148 0.32 30.68 6.93
N PRO A 149 0.60 30.27 5.68
CA PRO A 149 1.56 30.98 4.83
C PRO A 149 1.08 32.39 4.45
N SER A 150 -0.12 32.79 4.89
CA SER A 150 -0.77 34.06 4.62
C SER A 150 -0.54 35.13 5.70
N ALA A 151 0.19 34.83 6.79
CA ALA A 151 0.44 35.78 7.87
C ALA A 151 1.71 36.65 7.70
N ASP A 152 2.49 36.47 6.63
CA ASP A 152 3.58 37.41 6.28
C ASP A 152 3.80 37.53 4.76
N ARG A 153 2.84 38.17 4.07
CA ARG A 153 3.05 39.29 3.10
C ARG A 153 1.85 39.51 2.20
#